data_AF-A0A964H9J2-F1
#
_entry.id   AF-A0A964H9J2-F1
#
_cell.length_a   1.000
_cell.length_b   1.000
_cell.length_c   1.000
_cell.angle_alpha   90.00
_cell.angle_beta   90.00
_cell.angle_gamma   90.00
#
_symmetry.space_group_name_H-M   'P 1'
#
loop_
_entity.id
_entity.type
_entity.pdbx_description
1 polymer ?
#
loop_
_entity_poly.entity_id
_entity_poly.type
_entity_poly.pdbx_seq_one_letter_code
_entity_poly.pdbx_strand_id
1 'polypeptide(L)' 'MVLNLLKLQNGEAGEVVSVDGGHGLAQRLERLGLRPGVRLRKVSEA' A
#
# COMPACT_ATOMS: atom_id res chain seq x y z
N MET A 1 -12.38 -8.03 -1.06
CA MET A 1 -11.91 -8.16 0.33
C MET A 1 -10.80 -7.16 0.55
N VAL A 2 -10.87 -6.33 1.59
CA VAL A 2 -9.80 -5.38 1.95
C VAL A 2 -8.92 -6.02 3.01
N LEU A 3 -7.60 -5.86 2.87
CA LEU A 3 -6.61 -6.43 3.78
C LEU A 3 -5.47 -5.43 4.02
N ASN A 4 -4.81 -5.54 5.17
CA ASN A 4 -3.63 -4.75 5.47
C ASN A 4 -2.47 -5.17 4.54
N LEU A 5 -1.72 -4.20 4.02
CA LEU A 5 -0.58 -4.44 3.12
C LEU A 5 0.42 -5.48 3.64
N LEU A 6 0.58 -5.60 4.96
CA LEU A 6 1.45 -6.59 5.60
C LEU A 6 1.02 -8.05 5.39
N LYS A 7 -0.23 -8.29 4.97
CA LYS A 7 -0.74 -9.63 4.68
C LYS A 7 -0.51 -10.06 3.22
N LEU A 8 -0.10 -9.14 2.35
CA LEU A 8 0.20 -9.44 0.95
C LEU A 8 1.48 -10.28 0.85
N GLN A 9 1.40 -11.41 0.16
CA GLN A 9 2.54 -12.31 -0.04
C GLN A 9 3.43 -11.84 -1.20
N ASN A 10 4.70 -12.27 -1.22
CA ASN A 10 5.60 -11.96 -2.33
C ASN A 10 5.04 -12.44 -3.67
N GLY A 11 5.04 -11.56 -4.67
CA GLY A 11 4.46 -11.81 -5.98
C GLY A 11 2.97 -11.43 -6.10
N GLU A 12 2.24 -11.31 -4.99
CA GLU A 12 0.85 -10.88 -5.01
C GLU A 12 0.72 -9.38 -5.31
N ALA A 13 -0.39 -9.03 -5.93
CA ALA A 13 -0.73 -7.66 -6.29
C ALA A 13 -2.04 -7.24 -5.63
N GLY A 14 -2.14 -5.94 -5.35
CA GLY A 14 -3.33 -5.32 -4.77
C GLY A 14 -3.49 -3.89 -5.25
N GLU A 15 -4.66 -3.33 -5.01
CA GLU A 15 -4.93 -1.91 -5.19
C GLU A 15 -4.97 -1.23 -3.83
N VAL A 16 -4.33 -0.07 -3.71
CA VAL A 16 -4.42 0.75 -2.50
C VAL A 16 -5.85 1.29 -2.41
N VAL A 17 -6.56 0.94 -1.35
CA VAL A 17 -7.94 1.43 -1.11
C VAL A 17 -7.99 2.58 -0.10
N SER A 18 -7.09 2.57 0.89
CA SER A 18 -6.96 3.61 1.91
C SER A 18 -5.54 3.61 2.48
N VAL A 19 -5.18 4.71 3.14
CA VAL A 19 -3.95 4.83 3.91
C VAL A 19 -4.32 5.32 5.31
N ASP A 20 -4.11 4.45 6.30
CA ASP A 20 -4.37 4.75 7.70
C ASP A 20 -3.05 5.14 8.41
N GLY A 21 -3.10 6.14 9.30
CA GLY A 21 -1.91 6.65 10.01
C GLY A 21 -1.69 8.16 9.96
N GLY A 22 -2.72 8.92 9.57
CA GLY A 22 -2.73 10.39 9.63
C GLY A 22 -2.01 11.08 8.47
N HIS A 23 -2.05 12.42 8.49
CA HIS A 23 -1.64 13.26 7.35
C HIS A 23 -0.16 13.07 6.96
N GLY A 24 0.75 13.02 7.93
CA GLY A 24 2.19 12.94 7.66
C GLY A 24 2.60 11.62 6.97
N LEU A 25 2.06 10.49 7.42
CA LEU A 25 2.33 9.19 6.80
C LEU A 25 1.72 9.13 5.39
N ALA A 26 0.46 9.55 5.25
CA ALA A 26 -0.23 9.58 3.96
C ALA A 26 0.53 10.42 2.92
N GLN A 27 0.97 11.63 3.29
CA GLN A 27 1.74 12.49 2.40
C GLN A 27 3.11 11.90 2.03
N ARG A 28 3.75 11.15 2.93
CA ARG A 28 5.02 10.47 2.63
C ARG A 28 4.83 9.32 1.64
N LEU A 29 3.79 8.51 1.83
CA LEU A 29 3.47 7.41 0.92
C LEU A 29 3.02 7.92 -0.45
N GLU A 30 2.21 8.98 -0.49
CA GLU A 30 1.76 9.60 -1.73
C GLU A 30 2.94 10.11 -2.58
N ARG A 31 3.95 10.72 -1.95
CA ARG A 31 5.21 11.13 -2.62
C ARG A 31 6.01 9.96 -3.20
N LEU A 32 5.82 8.74 -2.67
CA LEU A 32 6.40 7.51 -3.23
C LEU A 32 5.48 6.86 -4.28
N GLY A 33 4.36 7.50 -4.62
CA GLY A 33 3.37 6.97 -5.56
C GLY A 33 2.34 6.03 -4.92
N LEU A 34 2.36 5.82 -3.61
CA LEU A 34 1.42 4.96 -2.88
C LEU A 34 0.24 5.78 -2.38
N ARG A 35 -0.84 5.80 -3.17
CA ARG A 35 -2.10 6.51 -2.89
C ARG A 35 -3.30 5.69 -3.36
N PRO A 36 -4.53 5.96 -2.86
CA PRO A 36 -5.71 5.24 -3.30
C PRO A 36 -5.87 5.17 -4.83
N GLY A 37 -6.28 4.01 -5.34
CA GLY A 37 -6.41 3.74 -6.78
C GLY A 37 -5.13 3.22 -7.46
N VAL A 38 -3.99 3.19 -6.76
CA VAL A 38 -2.74 2.67 -7.32
C VAL A 38 -2.66 1.17 -7.15
N ARG A 39 -2.37 0.46 -8.25
CA ARG A 39 -2.06 -0.97 -8.23
C ARG A 39 -0.57 -1.19 -7.93
N LEU A 40 -0.28 -2.05 -6.97
CA LEU A 40 1.08 -2.40 -6.55
C LEU A 40 1.27 -3.92 -6.54
N ARG A 41 2.53 -4.35 -6.59
CA ARG A 41 2.94 -5.75 -6.40
C ARG A 41 3.94 -5.83 -5.25
N LYS A 42 3.74 -6.78 -4.34
CA LYS A 42 4.71 -7.08 -3.30
C LYS A 42 5.90 -7.79 -3.94
N VAL A 43 7.09 -7.20 -3.80
CA VAL A 43 8.35 -7.74 -4.36
C VAL A 43 9.25 -8.38 -3.31
N SER A 44 9.10 -7.98 -2.06
CA SER A 44 9.87 -8.50 -0.93
C SER A 44 9.15 -8.27 0.40
N GLU A 45 9.46 -9.11 1.38
CA GLU A 45 9.12 -8.95 2.80
C GLU A 45 10.40 -8.79 3.62
N ALA A 46 10.26 -8.23 4.82
CA ALA A 46 11.36 -8.01 5.75
C ALA A 46 11.27 -9.02 6.89
#